data_AF-E0VZP7-F1
#
_entry.id   AF-E0VZP7-F1
#
_cell.length_a   1.000
_cell.length_b   1.000
_cell.length_c   1.000
_cell.angle_alpha   90.00
_cell.angle_beta   90.00
_cell.angle_gamma   90.00
#
_symmetry.space_group_name_H-M   'P 1'
#
loop_
_entity.id
_entity.type
_entity.pdbx_description
1 polymer ?
#
loop_
_entity_poly.entity_id
_entity_poly.type
_entity_poly.pdbx_seq_one_letter_code
_entity_poly.pdbx_strand_id
1 'polypeptide(L)'
;MAAARRLRELHTVVVGRRFTIRVSIEKEFRKYLNNSKFLFIHTATCLRKTYVPSSSSIVWTNETQYGRDGIIKMAENNMTDITACHWAVSNILTESVDYLMPTLSTSQSFIFDSNNLPLGKDILLRTFSRQLWIFFLLAIFALVVAFKFSTFMHSRYVRPDHEPWSWSEVILWAVATVTQQSFSRHPRGSSCRTMFFIGYVISYLLYTGFAAGITSLLAFDDHVKRLSLDDIIRLKLKLVLHRDEYHYYDLLTSDLSTLPILSLLKFFETGLIDAGIKRHVNFPTDSMDKQNLWLSTQLNNVFSAFACLVGGWTLSIIIFTFELFFSKR
;
A
#
# COMPACT_ATOMS: atom_id res chain seq x y z
N MET A 1 30.80 -59.67 -43.68
CA MET A 1 31.94 -58.74 -43.85
C MET A 1 31.78 -57.95 -45.16
N ALA A 2 30.88 -56.95 -45.20
CA ALA A 2 30.56 -56.24 -46.46
C ALA A 2 30.08 -54.79 -46.21
N ALA A 3 30.74 -54.05 -45.32
CA ALA A 3 30.34 -52.67 -45.01
C ALA A 3 31.53 -51.71 -44.82
N ALA A 4 32.66 -51.98 -45.49
CA ALA A 4 33.87 -51.14 -45.45
C ALA A 4 34.10 -50.33 -46.75
N ARG A 5 33.04 -50.05 -47.53
CA ARG A 5 33.19 -49.46 -48.89
C ARG A 5 32.21 -48.33 -49.25
N ARG A 6 31.76 -47.53 -48.29
CA ARG A 6 30.92 -46.33 -48.54
C ARG A 6 31.35 -45.09 -47.73
N LEU A 7 32.66 -44.89 -47.56
CA LEU A 7 33.21 -43.72 -46.85
C LEU A 7 34.32 -42.98 -47.62
N ARG A 8 34.25 -42.97 -48.95
CA ARG A 8 35.06 -42.06 -49.79
C ARG A 8 34.22 -41.59 -50.97
N GLU A 9 34.32 -40.29 -51.22
CA GLU A 9 33.63 -39.49 -52.24
C GLU A 9 32.23 -38.97 -51.86
N LEU A 10 32.24 -37.89 -51.08
CA LEU A 10 31.68 -36.61 -51.57
C LEU A 10 32.34 -35.46 -50.81
N HIS A 11 33.34 -34.88 -51.46
CA HIS A 11 33.95 -33.61 -51.11
C HIS A 11 32.92 -32.49 -51.24
N THR A 12 32.92 -31.59 -50.26
CA THR A 12 32.62 -30.15 -50.36
C THR A 12 31.33 -29.72 -51.07
N VAL A 13 30.32 -29.35 -50.27
CA VAL A 13 29.61 -28.09 -50.48
C VAL A 13 29.42 -27.41 -49.12
N VAL A 14 30.23 -26.38 -48.83
CA VAL A 14 29.87 -25.39 -47.80
C VAL A 14 28.72 -24.57 -48.38
N VAL A 15 27.51 -25.11 -48.30
CA VAL A 15 26.30 -24.28 -48.41
C VAL A 15 26.15 -23.64 -47.05
N GLY A 16 26.51 -22.36 -46.95
CA GLY A 16 26.07 -21.52 -45.84
C GLY A 16 24.55 -21.49 -45.84
N ARG A 17 23.91 -22.45 -45.16
CA ARG A 17 22.48 -22.37 -44.86
C ARG A 17 22.31 -21.13 -43.98
N ARG A 18 21.82 -20.04 -44.58
CA ARG A 18 21.16 -18.98 -43.82
C ARG A 18 20.00 -19.64 -43.10
N PHE A 19 20.21 -19.96 -41.83
CA PHE A 19 19.12 -20.29 -40.93
C PHE A 19 18.32 -19.00 -40.74
N THR A 20 17.18 -18.93 -41.41
CA THR A 20 16.21 -17.86 -41.25
C THR A 20 15.35 -18.22 -40.06
N ILE A 21 15.54 -17.51 -38.95
CA ILE A 21 14.71 -17.68 -37.77
C ILE A 21 13.42 -16.87 -38.00
N ARG A 22 12.27 -17.54 -37.95
CA ARG A 22 10.96 -16.87 -38.00
C ARG A 22 10.53 -16.48 -36.60
N VAL A 23 10.22 -15.20 -36.41
CA VAL A 23 9.96 -14.59 -35.10
C VAL A 23 8.62 -13.92 -35.14
N SER A 24 7.74 -14.16 -34.17
CA SER A 24 6.47 -13.42 -34.05
C SER A 24 6.60 -12.23 -33.10
N ILE A 25 6.11 -11.05 -33.49
CA ILE A 25 6.06 -9.83 -32.66
C ILE A 25 4.66 -9.21 -32.73
N GLU A 26 4.11 -8.88 -31.56
CA GLU A 26 2.75 -8.35 -31.37
C GLU A 26 2.57 -6.91 -31.89
N LYS A 27 1.34 -6.52 -32.29
CA LYS A 27 1.01 -5.19 -32.82
C LYS A 27 0.57 -4.16 -31.75
N GLU A 28 -0.09 -4.58 -30.67
CA GLU A 28 -0.69 -3.65 -29.68
C GLU A 28 0.35 -3.00 -28.75
N PHE A 29 1.50 -3.64 -28.57
CA PHE A 29 2.57 -3.13 -27.71
C PHE A 29 3.48 -2.08 -28.38
N ARG A 30 3.05 -1.42 -29.46
CA ARG A 30 3.91 -0.57 -30.31
C ARG A 30 4.65 0.54 -29.54
N LYS A 31 4.13 0.95 -28.38
CA LYS A 31 4.75 1.94 -27.48
C LYS A 31 5.80 1.36 -26.52
N TYR A 32 5.68 0.11 -26.07
CA TYR A 32 6.72 -0.58 -25.26
C TYR A 32 7.65 -1.46 -26.10
N LEU A 33 7.36 -1.60 -27.41
CA LEU A 33 8.06 -2.44 -28.37
C LEU A 33 9.53 -2.08 -28.57
N ASN A 34 9.98 -0.90 -28.12
CA ASN A 34 11.39 -0.53 -28.17
C ASN A 34 12.25 -1.42 -27.24
N ASN A 35 11.72 -1.88 -26.11
CA ASN A 35 12.43 -2.74 -25.17
C ASN A 35 12.62 -4.16 -25.68
N SER A 36 11.53 -4.79 -26.14
CA SER A 36 11.58 -6.15 -26.69
C SER A 36 12.35 -6.20 -28.01
N LYS A 37 12.22 -5.17 -28.86
CA LYS A 37 13.07 -5.03 -30.06
C LYS A 37 14.54 -4.90 -29.71
N PHE A 38 14.90 -4.13 -28.68
CA PHE A 38 16.30 -3.97 -28.29
C PHE A 38 16.93 -5.30 -27.88
N LEU A 39 16.28 -6.03 -26.96
CA LEU A 39 16.74 -7.35 -26.53
C LEU A 39 16.84 -8.32 -27.72
N PHE A 40 15.85 -8.28 -28.61
CA PHE A 40 15.80 -9.13 -29.78
C PHE A 40 16.90 -8.82 -30.82
N ILE A 41 17.08 -7.55 -31.17
CA ILE A 41 18.13 -7.08 -32.09
C ILE A 41 19.51 -7.43 -31.52
N HIS A 42 19.71 -7.22 -30.22
CA HIS A 42 20.97 -7.55 -29.56
C HIS A 42 21.25 -9.07 -29.60
N THR A 43 20.23 -9.89 -29.35
CA THR A 43 20.36 -11.35 -29.38
C THR A 43 20.64 -11.86 -30.80
N ALA A 44 19.92 -11.34 -31.81
CA ALA A 44 20.16 -11.65 -33.22
C ALA A 44 21.56 -11.23 -33.68
N THR A 45 22.05 -10.08 -33.20
CA THR A 45 23.41 -9.58 -33.47
C THR A 45 24.46 -10.50 -32.86
N CYS A 46 24.30 -10.91 -31.60
CA CYS A 46 25.21 -11.86 -30.94
C CYS A 46 25.24 -13.23 -31.65
N LEU A 47 24.09 -13.72 -32.10
CA LEU A 47 23.97 -15.02 -32.76
C LEU A 47 24.34 -15.00 -34.26
N ARG A 48 24.55 -13.81 -34.84
CA ARG A 48 24.83 -13.60 -36.28
C ARG A 48 23.78 -14.26 -37.18
N LYS A 49 22.50 -14.16 -36.83
CA LYS A 49 21.38 -14.74 -37.59
C LYS A 49 20.48 -13.64 -38.17
N THR A 50 19.96 -13.88 -39.36
CA THR A 50 18.92 -13.04 -39.98
C THR A 50 17.55 -13.46 -39.51
N TYR A 51 16.72 -12.49 -39.11
CA TYR A 51 15.37 -12.74 -38.63
C TYR A 51 14.33 -12.15 -39.58
N VAL A 52 13.17 -12.81 -39.65
CA VAL A 52 11.98 -12.28 -40.35
C VAL A 52 10.89 -12.07 -39.30
N PRO A 53 10.54 -10.82 -38.96
CA PRO A 53 9.43 -10.55 -38.07
C PRO A 53 8.12 -10.90 -38.77
N SER A 54 7.34 -11.77 -38.14
CA SER A 54 5.96 -12.08 -38.45
C SER A 54 5.08 -11.41 -37.40
N SER A 55 3.89 -10.94 -37.76
CA SER A 55 2.91 -10.45 -36.80
C SER A 55 1.63 -11.24 -36.97
N SER A 56 1.26 -12.06 -35.98
CA SER A 56 -0.05 -12.72 -35.92
C SER A 56 -1.03 -11.89 -35.07
N SER A 57 -2.32 -12.03 -35.36
CA SER A 57 -3.39 -11.37 -34.61
C SER A 57 -3.71 -12.15 -33.32
N ILE A 58 -3.16 -11.65 -32.21
CA ILE A 58 -3.82 -11.40 -30.91
C ILE A 58 -4.62 -12.57 -30.31
N VAL A 59 -3.95 -13.65 -29.88
CA VAL A 59 -4.32 -14.43 -28.69
C VAL A 59 -3.02 -15.04 -28.14
N TRP A 60 -2.73 -14.84 -26.85
CA TRP A 60 -1.54 -15.40 -26.18
C TRP A 60 -1.59 -16.94 -26.25
N THR A 61 -2.62 -17.48 -25.63
CA THR A 61 -3.29 -18.74 -25.97
C THR A 61 -4.70 -18.68 -25.42
N ASN A 62 -5.63 -19.35 -26.09
CA ASN A 62 -6.84 -19.81 -25.44
C ASN A 62 -6.84 -21.33 -25.49
N GLU A 63 -7.16 -21.96 -24.37
CA GLU A 63 -7.55 -23.36 -24.38
C GLU A 63 -8.98 -23.45 -24.93
N THR A 64 -9.10 -23.66 -26.25
CA THR A 64 -10.41 -23.79 -26.88
C THR A 64 -10.87 -25.23 -26.85
N GLN A 65 -12.17 -25.46 -27.04
CA GLN A 65 -12.73 -26.80 -27.26
C GLN A 65 -12.10 -27.56 -28.45
N TYR A 66 -11.33 -26.87 -29.31
CA TYR A 66 -10.63 -27.45 -30.47
C TYR A 66 -9.12 -27.58 -30.26
N GLY A 67 -8.63 -27.28 -29.05
CA GLY A 67 -7.21 -27.31 -28.69
C GLY A 67 -6.65 -25.92 -28.37
N ARG A 68 -5.36 -25.89 -28.10
CA ARG A 68 -4.62 -24.65 -27.82
C ARG A 68 -4.43 -23.85 -29.10
N ASP A 69 -4.79 -22.57 -29.05
CA ASP A 69 -4.55 -21.59 -30.10
C ASP A 69 -3.45 -20.59 -29.71
N GLY A 70 -3.12 -19.65 -30.59
CA GLY A 70 -2.20 -18.56 -30.30
C GLY A 70 -0.72 -18.89 -30.50
N ILE A 71 0.14 -18.17 -29.78
CA ILE A 71 1.59 -18.20 -29.99
C ILE A 71 2.19 -19.57 -29.65
N ILE A 72 1.66 -20.26 -28.64
CA ILE A 72 2.10 -21.62 -28.31
C ILE A 72 1.79 -22.57 -29.45
N LYS A 73 0.60 -22.47 -30.04
CA LYS A 73 0.24 -23.34 -31.15
C LYS A 73 1.14 -23.13 -32.36
N MET A 74 1.60 -21.89 -32.57
CA MET A 74 2.59 -21.59 -33.60
C MET A 74 3.95 -22.24 -33.30
N ALA A 75 4.37 -22.27 -32.03
CA ALA A 75 5.58 -22.97 -31.62
C ALA A 75 5.43 -24.49 -31.75
N GLU A 76 4.35 -25.08 -31.24
CA GLU A 76 4.04 -26.53 -31.33
C GLU A 76 4.00 -27.01 -32.79
N ASN A 77 3.37 -26.23 -33.68
CA ASN A 77 3.25 -26.57 -35.09
C ASN A 77 4.52 -26.23 -35.90
N ASN A 78 5.63 -25.87 -35.24
CA ASN A 78 6.89 -25.46 -35.86
C ASN A 78 6.73 -24.32 -36.89
N MET A 79 5.76 -23.42 -36.68
CA MET A 79 5.55 -22.24 -37.52
C MET A 79 6.49 -21.08 -37.14
N THR A 80 7.05 -21.13 -35.93
CA THR A 80 8.02 -20.16 -35.37
C THR A 80 9.13 -20.92 -34.65
N ASP A 81 10.39 -20.51 -34.85
CA ASP A 81 11.53 -21.16 -34.17
C ASP A 81 11.82 -20.54 -32.80
N ILE A 82 11.64 -19.23 -32.67
CA ILE A 82 11.84 -18.50 -31.41
C ILE A 82 10.74 -17.44 -31.28
N THR A 83 10.12 -17.42 -30.11
CA THR A 83 9.15 -16.39 -29.73
C THR A 83 9.78 -15.47 -28.67
N ALA A 84 9.70 -14.16 -28.88
CA ALA A 84 10.15 -13.16 -27.93
C ALA A 84 8.97 -12.27 -27.49
N CYS A 85 8.46 -12.52 -26.29
CA CYS A 85 7.34 -11.78 -25.72
C CYS A 85 7.41 -11.79 -24.19
N HIS A 86 6.58 -10.97 -23.53
CA HIS A 86 6.50 -10.93 -22.07
C HIS A 86 5.66 -12.12 -21.59
N TRP A 87 6.34 -13.18 -21.14
CA TRP A 87 5.70 -14.47 -20.85
C TRP A 87 5.92 -14.89 -19.40
N ALA A 88 4.85 -15.36 -18.75
CA ALA A 88 4.93 -16.02 -17.45
C ALA A 88 5.22 -17.52 -17.65
N VAL A 89 6.35 -17.99 -17.13
CA VAL A 89 6.70 -19.42 -17.21
C VAL A 89 5.74 -20.21 -16.33
N SER A 90 4.99 -21.14 -16.93
CA SER A 90 4.05 -22.01 -16.23
C SER A 90 4.36 -23.47 -16.54
N ASN A 91 4.25 -24.33 -15.52
CA ASN A 91 4.58 -25.75 -15.64
C ASN A 91 3.77 -26.47 -16.71
N ILE A 92 2.49 -26.12 -16.85
CA ILE A 92 1.57 -26.77 -17.78
C ILE A 92 2.08 -26.64 -19.23
N LEU A 93 2.80 -25.54 -19.52
CA LEU A 93 3.30 -25.27 -20.86
C LEU A 93 4.70 -25.82 -21.11
N THR A 94 5.46 -26.11 -20.06
CA THR A 94 6.79 -26.74 -20.20
C THR A 94 6.73 -28.12 -20.84
N GLU A 95 5.56 -28.76 -20.84
CA GLU A 95 5.34 -30.03 -21.55
C GLU A 95 5.31 -29.87 -23.07
N SER A 96 5.08 -28.66 -23.59
CA SER A 96 4.84 -28.40 -25.02
C SER A 96 5.85 -27.46 -25.65
N VAL A 97 6.46 -26.58 -24.85
CA VAL A 97 7.46 -25.60 -25.31
C VAL A 97 8.57 -25.46 -24.28
N ASP A 98 9.82 -25.47 -24.76
CA ASP A 98 10.99 -25.18 -23.92
C ASP A 98 11.16 -23.68 -23.70
N TYR A 99 11.46 -23.29 -22.46
CA TYR A 99 11.68 -21.90 -22.08
C TYR A 99 13.17 -21.58 -21.93
N LEU A 100 13.55 -20.36 -22.33
CA LEU A 100 14.82 -19.77 -21.92
C LEU A 100 14.72 -19.28 -20.46
N MET A 101 15.87 -19.09 -19.80
CA MET A 101 15.90 -18.57 -18.43
C MET A 101 15.16 -17.23 -18.36
N PRO A 102 14.27 -17.02 -17.37
CA PRO A 102 13.52 -15.78 -17.25
C PRO A 102 14.46 -14.58 -17.16
N THR A 103 14.23 -13.57 -17.99
CA THR A 103 15.04 -12.33 -18.01
C THR A 103 14.51 -11.27 -17.06
N LEU A 104 13.23 -11.39 -16.65
CA LEU A 104 12.55 -10.49 -15.74
C LEU A 104 11.81 -11.33 -14.69
N SER A 105 12.00 -10.99 -13.42
CA SER A 105 11.16 -11.49 -12.33
C SER A 105 9.99 -10.53 -12.17
N THR A 106 8.81 -10.92 -12.64
CA THR A 106 7.57 -10.16 -12.41
C THR A 106 6.77 -10.83 -11.31
N SER A 107 6.58 -10.13 -10.19
CA SER A 107 5.61 -10.52 -9.17
C SER A 107 4.21 -10.06 -9.56
N GLN A 108 3.19 -10.84 -9.19
CA GLN A 108 1.81 -10.39 -9.29
C GLN A 108 1.62 -9.15 -8.39
N SER A 109 1.06 -8.08 -8.93
CA SER A 109 0.79 -6.84 -8.21
C SER A 109 -0.67 -6.46 -8.34
N PHE A 110 -1.29 -6.06 -7.23
CA PHE A 110 -2.64 -5.51 -7.24
C PHE A 110 -2.58 -4.01 -7.50
N ILE A 111 -3.42 -3.53 -8.41
CA ILE A 111 -3.63 -2.11 -8.67
C ILE A 111 -5.00 -1.75 -8.11
N PHE A 112 -5.06 -0.71 -7.29
CA PHE A 112 -6.30 -0.22 -6.72
C PHE A 112 -6.35 1.30 -6.80
N ASP A 113 -7.57 1.84 -6.87
CA ASP A 113 -7.80 3.28 -6.77
C ASP A 113 -7.76 3.69 -5.28
N SER A 114 -6.78 4.52 -4.94
CA SER A 114 -6.61 5.02 -3.57
C SER A 114 -7.72 5.95 -3.11
N ASN A 115 -8.43 6.60 -4.05
CA ASN A 115 -9.45 7.61 -3.74
C ASN A 115 -10.76 6.99 -3.25
N ASN A 116 -11.06 5.74 -3.63
CA ASN A 116 -12.32 5.06 -3.34
C ASN A 116 -12.24 4.08 -2.16
N LEU A 117 -11.13 4.08 -1.42
CA LEU A 117 -11.00 3.24 -0.23
C LEU A 117 -11.80 3.85 0.93
N PRO A 118 -12.69 3.10 1.61
CA PRO A 118 -13.45 3.57 2.78
C PRO A 118 -12.57 3.74 4.04
N LEU A 119 -11.28 4.04 3.86
CA LEU A 119 -10.29 4.25 4.93
C LEU A 119 -10.30 5.69 5.47
N GLY A 120 -11.30 6.50 5.15
CA GLY A 120 -11.53 7.83 5.72
C GLY A 120 -11.98 7.78 7.18
N LYS A 121 -11.18 7.16 8.05
CA LYS A 121 -11.36 7.27 9.50
C LYS A 121 -10.77 8.58 9.99
N ASP A 122 -11.50 9.26 10.88
CA ASP A 122 -11.11 10.51 11.53
C ASP A 122 -9.64 10.51 11.97
N ILE A 123 -8.83 11.32 11.31
CA ILE A 123 -7.39 11.45 11.60
C ILE A 123 -7.18 11.85 13.07
N LEU A 124 -8.06 12.68 13.62
CA LEU A 124 -7.98 13.17 15.01
C LEU A 124 -8.08 12.05 16.06
N LEU A 125 -8.96 11.06 15.84
CA LEU A 125 -9.10 9.93 16.76
C LEU A 125 -8.01 8.88 16.54
N ARG A 126 -7.41 8.85 15.35
CA ARG A 126 -6.38 7.89 14.96
C ARG A 126 -5.01 8.20 15.54
N THR A 127 -4.73 9.46 15.90
CA THR A 127 -3.46 9.88 16.48
C THR A 127 -3.03 9.01 17.67
N PHE A 128 -4.01 8.57 18.47
CA PHE A 128 -3.76 7.72 19.63
C PHE A 128 -4.49 6.39 19.52
N SER A 129 -3.87 5.35 20.08
CA SER A 129 -4.51 4.05 20.20
C SER A 129 -5.71 4.15 21.15
N ARG A 130 -6.72 3.28 20.95
CA ARG A 130 -7.89 3.23 21.85
C ARG A 130 -7.50 3.01 23.31
N GLN A 131 -6.45 2.23 23.55
CA GLN A 131 -5.92 2.00 24.89
C GLN A 131 -5.39 3.29 25.51
N LEU A 132 -4.66 4.10 24.76
CA LEU A 132 -4.12 5.37 25.26
C LEU A 132 -5.22 6.38 25.60
N TRP A 133 -6.29 6.44 24.80
CA TRP A 133 -7.48 7.24 25.14
C TRP A 133 -8.12 6.82 26.47
N ILE A 134 -8.21 5.51 26.72
CA ILE A 134 -8.72 4.98 27.99
C ILE A 134 -7.79 5.36 29.14
N PHE A 135 -6.47 5.21 28.98
CA PHE A 135 -5.49 5.63 29.99
C PHE A 135 -5.56 7.13 30.28
N PHE A 136 -5.78 7.96 29.26
CA PHE A 136 -5.94 9.39 29.41
C PHE A 136 -7.18 9.74 30.25
N LEU A 137 -8.34 9.14 29.93
CA LEU A 137 -9.56 9.32 30.71
C LEU A 137 -9.38 8.84 32.16
N LEU A 138 -8.71 7.71 32.36
CA LEU A 138 -8.42 7.18 33.69
C LEU A 138 -7.48 8.11 34.48
N ALA A 139 -6.48 8.71 33.83
CA ALA A 139 -5.55 9.65 34.46
C ALA A 139 -6.27 10.94 34.88
N ILE A 140 -7.14 11.49 34.04
CA ILE A 140 -7.99 12.65 34.39
C ILE A 140 -8.89 12.30 35.57
N PHE A 141 -9.53 11.14 35.54
CA PHE A 141 -10.40 10.68 36.61
C PHE A 141 -9.63 10.53 37.94
N ALA A 142 -8.44 9.92 37.91
CA ALA A 142 -7.58 9.80 39.07
C ALA A 142 -7.16 11.18 39.62
N LEU A 143 -6.85 12.14 38.74
CA LEU A 143 -6.51 13.50 39.12
C LEU A 143 -7.69 14.21 39.82
N VAL A 144 -8.91 14.07 39.28
CA VAL A 144 -10.15 14.61 39.87
C VAL A 144 -10.37 14.06 41.27
N VAL A 145 -10.29 12.73 41.44
CA VAL A 145 -10.48 12.07 42.74
C VAL A 145 -9.39 12.49 43.73
N ALA A 146 -8.13 12.50 43.31
CA ALA A 146 -7.01 12.90 44.16
C ALA A 146 -7.12 14.38 44.60
N PHE A 147 -7.53 15.27 43.69
CA PHE A 147 -7.73 16.68 44.02
C PHE A 147 -8.92 16.88 44.97
N LYS A 148 -10.03 16.17 44.73
CA LYS A 148 -11.19 16.20 45.62
C LYS A 148 -10.85 15.68 47.01
N PHE A 149 -10.07 14.60 47.10
CA PHE A 149 -9.58 14.08 48.37
C PHE A 149 -8.66 15.09 49.07
N SER A 150 -7.73 15.72 48.33
CA SER A 150 -6.81 16.73 48.88
C SER A 150 -7.57 17.94 49.45
N THR A 151 -8.57 18.45 48.73
CA THR A 151 -9.40 19.57 49.19
C THR A 151 -10.24 19.21 50.41
N PHE A 152 -10.79 17.99 50.46
CA PHE A 152 -11.53 17.48 51.62
C PHE A 152 -10.63 17.38 52.86
N MET A 153 -9.44 16.79 52.73
CA MET A 153 -8.50 16.65 53.84
C MET A 153 -7.99 18.01 54.32
N HIS A 154 -7.73 18.95 53.40
CA HIS A 154 -7.29 20.29 53.75
C HIS A 154 -8.34 21.07 54.54
N SER A 155 -9.60 21.01 54.09
CA SER A 155 -10.72 21.61 54.82
C SER A 155 -10.89 20.96 56.19
N ARG A 156 -10.87 19.62 56.29
CA ARG A 156 -11.10 18.93 57.56
C ARG A 156 -10.01 19.13 58.62
N TYR A 157 -8.73 19.13 58.24
CA TYR A 157 -7.63 19.05 59.19
C TYR A 157 -6.74 20.29 59.28
N VAL A 158 -6.73 21.16 58.26
CA VAL A 158 -5.80 22.30 58.21
C VAL A 158 -6.54 23.62 58.37
N ARG A 159 -7.66 23.82 57.64
CA ARG A 159 -8.47 25.03 57.68
C ARG A 159 -9.96 24.71 57.58
N PRO A 160 -10.64 24.40 58.71
CA PRO A 160 -12.06 24.06 58.73
C PRO A 160 -12.98 25.19 58.27
N ASP A 161 -12.53 26.44 58.39
CA ASP A 161 -13.31 27.61 57.95
C ASP A 161 -13.33 27.78 56.41
N HIS A 162 -12.55 26.99 55.67
CA HIS A 162 -12.53 27.04 54.21
C HIS A 162 -13.53 26.06 53.60
N GLU A 163 -14.44 26.60 52.79
CA GLU A 163 -15.38 25.82 52.00
C GLU A 163 -14.63 24.89 51.01
N PRO A 164 -14.86 23.56 51.09
CA PRO A 164 -14.23 22.62 50.18
C PRO A 164 -14.76 22.81 48.76
N TRP A 165 -13.93 22.49 47.77
CA TRP A 165 -14.33 22.57 46.37
C TRP A 165 -15.45 21.58 46.08
N SER A 166 -16.48 22.01 45.34
CA SER A 166 -17.57 21.12 44.94
C SER A 166 -17.10 20.13 43.87
N TRP A 167 -17.82 19.01 43.67
CA TRP A 167 -17.47 18.06 42.61
C TRP A 167 -17.53 18.69 41.22
N SER A 168 -18.52 19.55 40.96
CA SER A 168 -18.65 20.26 39.70
C SER A 168 -17.47 21.20 39.44
N GLU A 169 -17.00 21.93 40.45
CA GLU A 169 -15.83 22.80 40.33
C GLU A 169 -14.54 22.05 40.03
N VAL A 170 -14.34 20.89 40.67
CA VAL A 170 -13.16 20.05 40.42
C VAL A 170 -13.20 19.46 39.02
N ILE A 171 -14.36 18.99 38.57
CA ILE A 171 -14.52 18.46 37.20
C ILE A 171 -14.29 19.58 36.18
N LEU A 172 -14.90 20.76 36.41
CA LEU A 172 -14.74 21.92 35.53
C LEU A 172 -13.28 22.38 35.47
N TRP A 173 -12.57 22.36 36.61
CA TRP A 173 -11.14 22.62 36.65
C TRP A 173 -10.34 21.58 35.85
N ALA A 174 -10.64 20.28 35.98
CA ALA A 174 -9.93 19.24 35.25
C ALA A 174 -10.15 19.37 33.73
N VAL A 175 -11.38 19.68 33.30
CA VAL A 175 -11.71 19.97 31.90
C VAL A 175 -10.95 21.21 31.44
N ALA A 176 -11.00 22.32 32.19
CA ALA A 176 -10.28 23.55 31.86
C ALA A 176 -8.76 23.30 31.76
N THR A 177 -8.21 22.50 32.67
CA THR A 177 -6.79 22.15 32.65
C THR A 177 -6.44 21.39 31.38
N VAL A 178 -7.21 20.35 31.03
CA VAL A 178 -7.03 19.55 29.82
C VAL A 178 -7.15 20.39 28.55
N THR A 179 -8.09 21.33 28.52
CA THR A 179 -8.30 22.25 27.39
C THR A 179 -7.38 23.48 27.43
N GLN A 180 -6.45 23.54 28.38
CA GLN A 180 -5.53 24.65 28.60
C GLN A 180 -6.23 26.01 28.84
N GLN A 181 -7.45 25.97 29.36
CA GLN A 181 -8.20 27.14 29.78
C GLN A 181 -7.86 27.52 31.23
N SER A 182 -7.83 28.83 31.49
CA SER A 182 -7.65 29.35 32.84
C SER A 182 -8.92 29.14 33.67
N PHE A 183 -8.76 28.83 34.96
CA PHE A 183 -9.86 28.72 35.92
C PHE A 183 -9.84 29.90 36.89
N SER A 184 -11.01 30.48 37.19
CA SER A 184 -11.12 31.71 38.02
C SER A 184 -10.91 31.47 39.51
N ARG A 185 -11.24 30.28 40.03
CA ARG A 185 -11.06 29.93 41.44
C ARG A 185 -9.64 29.40 41.64
N HIS A 186 -8.91 29.98 42.60
CA HIS A 186 -7.55 29.54 42.92
C HIS A 186 -7.51 28.55 44.10
N PRO A 187 -6.67 27.50 44.05
CA PRO A 187 -6.52 26.57 45.15
C PRO A 187 -5.86 27.25 46.35
N ARG A 188 -6.46 27.06 47.52
CA ARG A 188 -5.90 27.47 48.82
C ARG A 188 -5.26 26.23 49.47
N GLY A 189 -4.08 26.42 50.08
CA GLY A 189 -3.27 25.35 50.62
C GLY A 189 -2.17 24.86 49.66
N SER A 190 -1.02 24.49 50.23
CA SER A 190 0.14 24.06 49.43
C SER A 190 -0.12 22.77 48.67
N SER A 191 -0.79 21.78 49.28
CA SER A 191 -1.12 20.50 48.64
C SER A 191 -2.00 20.69 47.40
N CYS A 192 -3.05 21.51 47.51
CA CYS A 192 -3.96 21.81 46.42
C CYS A 192 -3.24 22.56 45.28
N ARG A 193 -2.33 23.49 45.60
CA ARG A 193 -1.51 24.20 44.61
C ARG A 193 -0.57 23.24 43.87
N THR A 194 0.06 22.31 44.58
CA THR A 194 0.91 21.29 43.96
C THR A 194 0.11 20.40 43.02
N MET A 195 -1.08 19.95 43.43
CA MET A 195 -1.97 19.17 42.56
C MET A 195 -2.42 19.96 41.32
N PHE A 196 -2.71 21.26 41.48
CA PHE A 196 -2.98 22.15 40.36
C PHE A 196 -1.83 22.18 39.36
N PHE A 197 -0.61 22.41 39.86
CA PHE A 197 0.59 22.45 39.04
C PHE A 197 0.85 21.13 38.31
N ILE A 198 0.76 20.00 39.02
CA ILE A 198 0.92 18.66 38.43
C ILE A 198 -0.14 18.43 37.34
N GLY A 199 -1.39 18.82 37.59
CA GLY A 199 -2.47 18.73 36.58
C GLY A 199 -2.13 19.47 35.29
N TYR A 200 -1.65 20.71 35.40
CA TYR A 200 -1.23 21.51 34.24
C TYR A 200 -0.03 20.90 33.52
N VAL A 201 0.98 20.40 34.24
CA VAL A 201 2.15 19.74 33.63
C VAL A 201 1.74 18.48 32.86
N ILE A 202 0.90 17.63 33.47
CA ILE A 202 0.39 16.42 32.81
C ILE A 202 -0.40 16.79 31.55
N SER A 203 -1.33 17.74 31.64
CA SER A 203 -2.09 18.19 30.47
C SER A 203 -1.20 18.76 29.37
N TYR A 204 -0.17 19.54 29.72
CA TYR A 204 0.78 20.09 28.75
C TYR A 204 1.56 19.00 28.02
N LEU A 205 2.06 17.99 28.74
CA LEU A 205 2.74 16.84 28.13
C LEU A 205 1.81 16.04 27.20
N LEU A 206 0.55 15.86 27.59
CA LEU A 206 -0.44 15.15 26.78
C LEU A 206 -0.79 15.93 25.52
N TYR A 207 -0.96 17.25 25.63
CA TYR A 207 -1.23 18.11 24.49
C TYR A 207 -0.06 18.12 23.50
N THR A 208 1.18 18.27 23.99
CA THR A 208 2.36 18.27 23.12
C THR A 208 2.57 16.92 22.44
N GLY A 209 2.36 15.81 23.15
CA GLY A 209 2.37 14.47 22.56
C GLY A 209 1.29 14.26 21.50
N PHE A 210 0.08 14.78 21.74
CA PHE A 210 -1.02 14.73 20.77
C PHE A 210 -0.71 15.56 19.52
N ALA A 211 -0.21 16.78 19.69
CA ALA A 211 0.18 17.65 18.59
C ALA A 211 1.30 17.01 17.74
N ALA A 212 2.33 16.45 18.38
CA ALA A 212 3.38 15.72 17.70
C ALA A 212 2.83 14.51 16.91
N GLY A 213 1.91 13.75 17.52
CA GLY A 213 1.26 12.62 16.84
C GLY A 213 0.43 13.04 15.62
N ILE A 214 -0.35 14.12 15.73
CA ILE A 214 -1.10 14.68 14.59
C ILE A 214 -0.14 15.11 13.49
N THR A 215 0.87 15.92 13.82
CA THR A 215 1.82 16.43 12.82
C THR A 215 2.57 15.29 12.12
N SER A 216 2.97 14.24 12.86
CA SER A 216 3.55 13.03 12.29
C SER A 216 2.58 12.33 11.33
N LEU A 217 1.31 12.17 11.72
CA LEU A 217 0.31 11.50 10.89
C LEU A 217 0.06 12.28 9.60
N LEU A 218 -0.04 13.61 9.67
CA LEU A 218 -0.17 14.48 8.50
C LEU A 218 1.08 14.46 7.61
N ALA A 219 2.27 14.36 8.20
CA ALA A 219 3.52 14.29 7.45
C ALA A 219 3.70 12.97 6.69
N PHE A 220 3.17 11.85 7.20
CA PHE A 220 3.31 10.52 6.59
C PHE A 220 2.14 10.09 5.70
N ASP A 221 1.01 10.83 5.64
CA ASP A 221 -0.17 10.44 4.84
C ASP A 221 0.09 10.47 3.30
N ASP A 222 1.26 10.95 2.87
CA ASP A 222 1.72 10.95 1.48
C ASP A 222 2.32 9.60 1.02
N HIS A 223 2.50 8.63 1.93
CA HIS A 223 3.09 7.34 1.57
C HIS A 223 2.01 6.30 1.29
N VAL A 224 1.78 6.08 -0.01
CA VAL A 224 1.19 4.89 -0.66
C VAL A 224 0.74 3.83 0.35
N LYS A 225 -0.56 3.83 0.69
CA LYS A 225 -1.16 2.84 1.59
C LYS A 225 -0.88 1.45 1.05
N ARG A 226 0.07 0.74 1.65
CA ARG A 226 0.36 -0.66 1.31
C ARG A 226 -0.82 -1.49 1.83
N LEU A 227 -1.71 -1.92 0.94
CA LEU A 227 -2.71 -2.90 1.30
C LEU A 227 -2.03 -4.25 1.51
N SER A 228 -2.26 -4.86 2.67
CA SER A 228 -1.98 -6.28 2.88
C SER A 228 -3.08 -7.12 2.23
N LEU A 229 -2.80 -8.39 1.90
CA LEU A 229 -3.84 -9.34 1.48
C LEU A 229 -4.97 -9.43 2.52
N ASP A 230 -4.64 -9.35 3.81
CA ASP A 230 -5.62 -9.33 4.90
C ASP A 230 -6.59 -8.14 4.79
N ASP A 231 -6.10 -6.99 4.33
CA ASP A 231 -6.93 -5.80 4.13
C ASP A 231 -7.87 -6.00 2.96
N ILE A 232 -7.41 -6.63 1.87
CA ILE A 232 -8.24 -6.96 0.70
C ILE A 232 -9.41 -7.87 1.11
N ILE A 233 -9.12 -8.89 1.94
CA ILE A 233 -10.13 -9.84 2.46
C ILE A 233 -11.13 -9.12 3.37
N ARG A 234 -10.64 -8.30 4.31
CA ARG A 234 -11.48 -7.56 5.27
C ARG A 234 -12.37 -6.52 4.60
N LEU A 235 -11.84 -5.81 3.61
CA LEU A 235 -12.53 -4.74 2.90
C LEU A 235 -13.57 -5.26 1.89
N LYS A 236 -13.66 -6.59 1.69
CA LYS A 236 -14.56 -7.23 0.71
C LYS A 236 -14.45 -6.56 -0.66
N LEU A 237 -13.23 -6.19 -1.06
CA LEU A 237 -13.01 -5.52 -2.34
C LEU A 237 -13.36 -6.47 -3.48
N LYS A 238 -14.08 -5.96 -4.46
CA LYS A 238 -14.35 -6.71 -5.70
C LYS A 238 -13.05 -6.78 -6.49
N LEU A 239 -12.39 -7.93 -6.43
CA LEU A 239 -11.23 -8.22 -7.27
C LEU A 239 -11.70 -8.49 -8.69
N VAL A 240 -11.23 -7.68 -9.63
CA VAL A 240 -11.38 -7.94 -11.06
C VAL A 240 -10.02 -8.39 -11.55
N LEU A 241 -9.90 -9.67 -11.86
CA LEU A 241 -8.74 -10.20 -12.55
C LEU A 241 -8.92 -9.91 -14.04
N HIS A 242 -7.86 -9.43 -14.68
CA HIS A 242 -7.84 -9.41 -16.14
C HIS A 242 -7.87 -10.86 -16.62
N ARG A 243 -8.79 -11.17 -17.53
CA ARG A 243 -8.99 -12.54 -18.03
C ARG A 243 -7.93 -12.86 -19.08
N ASP A 244 -6.68 -12.93 -18.64
CA ASP A 244 -5.62 -13.64 -19.34
C ASP A 244 -5.43 -14.98 -18.60
N GLU A 245 -5.66 -16.09 -19.31
CA GLU A 245 -5.85 -17.42 -18.72
C GLU A 245 -4.67 -17.89 -17.84
N TYR A 246 -3.47 -17.32 -17.99
CA TYR A 246 -2.26 -17.70 -17.26
C TYR A 246 -2.28 -17.43 -15.76
N HIS A 247 -2.78 -16.27 -15.33
CA HIS A 247 -2.75 -15.90 -13.92
C HIS A 247 -3.71 -16.74 -13.08
N TYR A 248 -4.67 -17.41 -13.71
CA TYR A 248 -5.66 -18.24 -13.03
C TYR A 248 -5.09 -19.60 -12.60
N TYR A 249 -4.22 -20.22 -13.40
CA TYR A 249 -3.67 -21.56 -13.12
C TYR A 249 -2.49 -21.56 -12.15
N ASP A 250 -1.62 -20.54 -12.20
CA ASP A 250 -0.46 -20.44 -11.30
C ASP A 250 -0.88 -20.22 -9.82
N LEU A 251 -2.02 -19.57 -9.56
CA LEU A 251 -2.59 -19.41 -8.21
C LEU A 251 -3.11 -20.73 -7.61
N LEU A 252 -3.34 -21.75 -8.44
CA LEU A 252 -3.86 -23.06 -8.04
C LEU A 252 -2.76 -24.11 -7.85
N THR A 253 -1.52 -23.87 -8.29
CA THR A 253 -0.51 -24.93 -8.47
C THR A 253 0.90 -24.60 -7.95
N SER A 254 1.06 -23.57 -7.12
CA SER A 254 2.38 -23.11 -6.69
C SER A 254 3.13 -24.08 -5.76
N ASP A 255 3.93 -24.96 -6.34
CA ASP A 255 5.10 -25.59 -5.71
C ASP A 255 6.14 -25.84 -6.81
N LEU A 256 7.19 -25.02 -6.89
CA LEU A 256 8.18 -25.09 -7.97
C LEU A 256 9.58 -24.70 -7.50
N SER A 257 10.31 -25.72 -7.08
CA SER A 257 11.76 -25.69 -6.99
C SER A 257 12.39 -26.27 -8.24
N THR A 258 13.49 -25.62 -8.65
CA THR A 258 14.58 -26.07 -9.54
C THR A 258 14.48 -25.73 -11.03
N LEU A 259 15.53 -25.09 -11.54
CA LEU A 259 16.26 -25.45 -12.77
C LEU A 259 17.60 -24.66 -12.85
N PRO A 260 18.60 -25.16 -13.61
CA PRO A 260 20.01 -24.82 -13.46
C PRO A 260 20.51 -23.71 -14.39
N ILE A 261 21.64 -23.20 -13.97
CA ILE A 261 22.35 -21.99 -14.35
C ILE A 261 23.58 -22.37 -15.19
N LEU A 262 23.82 -21.73 -16.34
CA LEU A 262 25.20 -21.35 -16.70
C LEU A 262 25.36 -20.43 -17.94
N SER A 263 24.42 -20.38 -18.89
CA SER A 263 24.64 -19.67 -20.17
C SER A 263 24.08 -18.25 -20.24
N LEU A 264 23.09 -17.90 -19.40
CA LEU A 264 22.48 -16.55 -19.33
C LEU A 264 23.04 -15.65 -18.22
N LEU A 265 23.91 -16.18 -17.34
CA LEU A 265 24.49 -15.42 -16.23
C LEU A 265 25.44 -14.30 -16.70
N LYS A 266 26.11 -14.51 -17.84
CA LYS A 266 26.90 -13.46 -18.52
C LYS A 266 26.05 -12.30 -19.04
N PHE A 267 24.75 -12.48 -19.23
CA PHE A 267 23.85 -11.42 -19.68
C PHE A 267 23.35 -10.58 -18.49
N PHE A 268 23.09 -11.23 -17.35
CA PHE A 268 22.76 -10.56 -16.09
C PHE A 268 23.93 -9.76 -15.49
N GLU A 269 25.17 -10.24 -15.63
CA GLU A 269 26.36 -9.53 -15.11
C GLU A 269 26.67 -8.19 -15.79
N THR A 270 26.10 -7.93 -16.98
CA THR A 270 26.44 -6.72 -17.76
C THR A 270 25.63 -5.47 -17.42
N GLY A 271 24.60 -5.57 -16.57
CA GLY A 271 23.73 -4.43 -16.21
C GLY A 271 22.92 -3.83 -17.38
N LEU A 272 22.97 -4.43 -18.57
CA LEU A 272 22.27 -3.95 -19.77
C LEU A 272 20.75 -4.01 -19.64
N ILE A 273 20.23 -4.98 -18.87
CA ILE A 273 18.80 -5.08 -18.57
C ILE A 273 18.35 -3.89 -17.73
N ASP A 274 19.08 -3.57 -16.66
CA ASP A 274 18.77 -2.43 -15.77
C ASP A 274 18.86 -1.10 -16.51
N ALA A 275 19.84 -0.93 -17.40
CA ALA A 275 19.96 0.24 -18.26
C ALA A 275 18.79 0.35 -19.26
N GLY A 276 18.36 -0.78 -19.83
CA GLY A 276 17.19 -0.86 -20.72
C GLY A 276 15.89 -0.51 -20.00
N ILE A 277 15.68 -1.05 -18.80
CA ILE A 277 14.54 -0.77 -17.92
C ILE A 277 14.53 0.71 -17.54
N LYS A 278 15.62 1.26 -17.00
CA LYS A 278 15.69 2.69 -16.62
C LYS A 278 15.42 3.63 -17.78
N ARG A 279 15.88 3.30 -18.99
CA ARG A 279 15.71 4.15 -20.17
C ARG A 279 14.25 4.23 -20.66
N HIS A 280 13.43 3.21 -20.39
CA HIS A 280 12.10 3.08 -20.99
C HIS A 280 10.95 3.00 -19.97
N VAL A 281 11.25 2.74 -18.70
CA VAL A 281 10.31 2.73 -17.56
C VAL A 281 10.46 4.00 -16.72
N ASN A 282 11.19 5.01 -17.20
CA ASN A 282 11.11 6.35 -16.63
C ASN A 282 9.72 6.92 -16.91
N PHE A 283 8.80 6.65 -15.99
CA PHE A 283 7.55 7.38 -15.90
C PHE A 283 7.92 8.86 -15.75
N PRO A 284 7.32 9.78 -16.55
CA PRO A 284 7.35 11.18 -16.16
C PRO A 284 6.89 11.22 -14.71
N THR A 285 7.68 11.84 -13.84
CA THR A 285 7.23 12.24 -12.51
C THR A 285 6.17 13.31 -12.73
N ASP A 286 5.00 12.90 -13.20
CA ASP A 286 3.82 13.73 -13.18
C ASP A 286 3.58 14.00 -11.72
N SER A 287 3.97 15.19 -11.29
CA SER A 287 3.61 15.83 -10.05
C SER A 287 2.12 16.14 -10.08
N MET A 288 1.27 15.14 -10.38
CA MET A 288 -0.19 15.22 -10.35
C MET A 288 -0.59 15.83 -9.02
N ASP A 289 -1.10 17.06 -9.04
CA ASP A 289 -2.09 17.67 -8.14
C ASP A 289 -2.09 17.24 -6.67
N LYS A 290 -0.91 16.92 -6.10
CA LYS A 290 -0.78 16.54 -4.69
C LYS A 290 -1.30 17.64 -3.78
N GLN A 291 -1.14 18.90 -4.18
CA GLN A 291 -1.67 20.06 -3.46
C GLN A 291 -3.20 20.07 -3.35
N ASN A 292 -3.92 19.72 -4.42
CA ASN A 292 -5.39 19.76 -4.43
C ASN A 292 -6.00 18.60 -3.62
N LEU A 293 -5.36 17.42 -3.66
CA LEU A 293 -5.76 16.26 -2.87
C LEU A 293 -5.50 16.47 -1.36
N TRP A 294 -4.43 17.18 -1.02
CA TRP A 294 -4.11 17.55 0.36
C TRP A 294 -5.20 18.44 0.96
N LEU A 295 -5.67 19.46 0.22
CA LEU A 295 -6.69 20.39 0.69
C LEU A 295 -8.06 19.74 0.92
N SER A 296 -8.49 18.82 0.04
CA SER A 296 -9.80 18.16 0.18
C SER A 296 -9.82 17.16 1.34
N THR A 297 -8.71 16.46 1.57
CA THR A 297 -8.56 15.52 2.69
C THR A 297 -8.56 16.26 4.03
N GLN A 298 -7.97 17.46 4.10
CA GLN A 298 -8.00 18.31 5.30
C GLN A 298 -9.43 18.71 5.67
N LEU A 299 -10.26 19.11 4.71
CA LEU A 299 -11.64 19.57 4.98
C LEU A 299 -12.52 18.48 5.60
N ASN A 300 -12.49 17.26 5.05
CA ASN A 300 -13.28 16.13 5.58
C ASN A 300 -12.91 15.77 7.04
N ASN A 301 -11.64 15.90 7.41
CA ASN A 301 -11.20 15.66 8.78
C ASN A 301 -11.58 16.78 9.76
N VAL A 302 -11.75 17.99 9.26
CA VAL A 302 -12.21 19.14 10.06
C VAL A 302 -13.73 19.11 10.26
N PHE A 303 -14.49 18.51 9.32
CA PHE A 303 -15.94 18.37 9.45
C PHE A 303 -16.38 17.59 10.69
N SER A 304 -15.66 16.54 11.10
CA SER A 304 -16.02 15.79 12.32
C SER A 304 -15.84 16.63 13.59
N ALA A 305 -14.81 17.49 13.64
CA ALA A 305 -14.65 18.45 14.73
C ALA A 305 -15.81 19.46 14.79
N PHE A 306 -16.25 19.98 13.63
CA PHE A 306 -17.44 20.83 13.55
C PHE A 306 -18.72 20.11 13.98
N ALA A 307 -18.90 18.85 13.58
CA ALA A 307 -20.05 18.04 14.00
C ALA A 307 -20.06 17.86 15.52
N CYS A 308 -18.91 17.63 16.16
CA CYS A 308 -18.79 17.58 17.62
C CYS A 308 -19.15 18.92 18.28
N LEU A 309 -18.73 20.06 17.72
CA LEU A 309 -19.08 21.38 18.25
C LEU A 309 -20.59 21.65 18.17
N VAL A 310 -21.21 21.38 17.01
CA VAL A 310 -22.65 21.55 16.82
C VAL A 310 -23.43 20.61 17.75
N GLY A 311 -23.01 19.35 17.87
CA GLY A 311 -23.60 18.38 18.79
C GLY A 311 -23.49 18.80 20.26
N GLY A 312 -22.35 19.37 20.66
CA GLY A 312 -22.17 19.91 22.02
C GLY A 312 -23.07 21.11 22.30
N TRP A 313 -23.23 22.01 21.33
CA TRP A 313 -24.09 23.18 21.46
C TRP A 313 -25.57 22.80 21.57
N THR A 314 -26.05 21.87 20.72
CA THR A 314 -27.44 21.39 20.78
C THR A 314 -27.72 20.67 22.09
N LEU A 315 -26.80 19.82 22.57
CA LEU A 315 -26.93 19.15 23.86
C LEU A 315 -27.00 20.16 25.01
N SER A 316 -26.19 21.22 24.98
CA SER A 316 -26.22 22.28 26.00
C SER A 316 -27.57 23.01 26.04
N ILE A 317 -28.17 23.29 24.88
CA ILE A 317 -29.51 23.91 24.81
C ILE A 317 -30.58 22.97 25.40
N ILE A 318 -30.49 21.68 25.09
CA ILE A 318 -31.42 20.67 25.62
C ILE A 318 -31.32 20.63 27.15
N ILE A 319 -30.11 20.50 27.71
CA ILE A 319 -29.87 20.46 29.16
C ILE A 319 -30.43 21.72 29.84
N PHE A 320 -30.14 22.91 29.29
CA PHE A 320 -30.63 24.17 29.83
C PHE A 320 -32.17 24.25 29.81
N THR A 321 -32.79 23.78 28.74
CA THR A 321 -34.26 23.76 28.62
C THR A 321 -34.89 22.82 29.66
N PHE A 322 -34.27 21.65 29.89
CA PHE A 322 -34.69 20.74 30.94
C PHE A 322 -34.53 21.36 32.34
N GLU A 323 -33.40 22.00 32.62
CA GLU A 323 -33.15 22.66 33.91
C GLU A 323 -34.17 23.77 34.19
N LEU A 324 -34.51 24.60 33.18
CA LEU A 324 -35.57 25.61 33.29
C LEU A 324 -36.95 25.00 33.58
N PHE A 325 -37.25 23.84 33.00
CA PHE A 325 -38.53 23.16 33.21
C PHE A 325 -38.64 22.61 34.63
N PHE A 326 -37.55 22.04 35.16
CA PHE A 326 -37.52 21.48 36.51
C PHE A 326 -37.38 22.54 37.60
N SER A 327 -36.65 23.64 37.35
CA SER A 327 -36.46 24.72 38.33
C SER A 327 -37.74 25.51 38.64
N LYS A 328 -38.79 25.40 37.81
CA LYS A 328 -40.08 26.08 38.01
C LYS A 328 -41.09 25.26 38.82
N ARG A 329 -40.78 24.01 39.18
CA ARG A 329 -41.61 23.18 40.06
C ARG A 329 -41.03 23.16 41.46
#